data_AF-A0A161GJX5-F1
#
_entry.id   AF-A0A161GJX5-F1
#
_cell.length_a   1.000
_cell.length_b   1.000
_cell.length_c   1.000
_cell.angle_alpha   90.00
_cell.angle_beta   90.00
_cell.angle_gamma   90.00
#
_symmetry.space_group_name_H-M   'P 1'
#
loop_
_entity.id
_entity.type
_entity.pdbx_description
1 polymer ?
#
loop_
_entity_poly.entity_id
_entity_poly.type
_entity_poly.pdbx_seq_one_letter_code
_entity_poly.pdbx_strand_id
1 'polypeptide(L)' 'MTEITPSATRRLYECRRCGYRLRFNAPRCGDCYTKTPIYNHSAFWWSLLVAGFITLGLVGLLTLV' A
#
# COMPACT_ATOMS: atom_id res chain seq x y z
N MET A 1 -25.72 -18.52 -8.81
CA MET A 1 -24.62 -19.02 -7.96
C MET A 1 -23.43 -18.10 -8.17
N THR A 2 -23.24 -17.11 -7.30
CA THR A 2 -22.10 -16.18 -7.38
C THR A 2 -20.90 -16.85 -6.74
N GLU A 3 -19.95 -17.28 -7.56
CA GLU A 3 -18.67 -17.84 -7.13
C GLU A 3 -17.85 -16.72 -6.46
N ILE A 4 -17.87 -16.69 -5.12
CA ILE A 4 -16.98 -15.83 -4.34
C ILE A 4 -15.61 -16.50 -4.44
N THR A 5 -14.87 -16.23 -5.51
CA THR A 5 -13.48 -16.71 -5.64
C THR A 5 -12.68 -16.12 -4.47
N PRO A 6 -12.12 -16.96 -3.58
CA PRO A 6 -11.38 -16.49 -2.44
C PRO A 6 -10.18 -15.71 -2.95
N SER A 7 -10.17 -14.41 -2.63
CA SER A 7 -8.97 -13.60 -2.48
C SER A 7 -7.86 -13.93 -3.48
N ALA A 8 -8.12 -13.74 -4.78
CA ALA A 8 -7.02 -13.56 -5.72
C ALA A 8 -6.17 -12.42 -5.15
N THR A 9 -5.08 -12.77 -4.45
CA THR A 9 -4.24 -11.84 -3.70
C THR A 9 -3.79 -10.84 -4.73
N ARG A 10 -4.45 -9.68 -4.72
CA ARG A 10 -4.51 -8.83 -5.89
C ARG A 10 -3.07 -8.35 -6.10
N ARG A 11 -2.44 -8.81 -7.18
CA ARG A 11 -1.03 -8.51 -7.45
C ARG A 11 -0.98 -7.18 -8.20
N LEU A 12 -1.18 -6.08 -7.45
CA LEU A 12 -1.28 -4.73 -8.02
C LEU A 12 0.08 -4.14 -8.40
N TYR A 13 1.16 -4.63 -7.78
CA TYR A 13 2.47 -4.01 -7.88
C TYR A 13 3.47 -4.93 -8.56
N GLU A 14 4.43 -4.34 -9.26
CA GLU A 14 5.51 -5.07 -9.92
C GLU A 14 6.85 -4.81 -9.24
N CYS A 15 7.72 -5.81 -9.30
CA CYS A 15 9.07 -5.70 -8.82
C CYS A 15 9.87 -4.79 -9.75
N ARG A 16 10.45 -3.70 -9.23
CA ARG A 16 11.29 -2.78 -10.02
C ARG A 16 12.55 -3.40 -10.60
N ARG A 17 12.97 -4.58 -10.10
CA ARG A 17 14.21 -5.24 -10.53
C ARG A 17 13.99 -6.34 -11.57
N CYS A 18 12.94 -7.15 -11.42
CA CYS A 18 12.68 -8.30 -12.31
C CYS A 18 11.31 -8.28 -12.99
N GLY A 19 10.45 -7.30 -12.72
CA GLY A 19 9.09 -7.22 -13.27
C GLY A 19 8.08 -8.20 -12.68
N TYR A 20 8.50 -9.08 -11.75
CA TYR A 20 7.60 -10.06 -11.14
C TYR A 20 6.44 -9.39 -10.39
N ARG A 21 5.23 -9.90 -10.59
CA ARG A 21 4.01 -9.42 -9.92
C ARG A 21 4.05 -9.73 -8.43
N LEU A 22 4.17 -8.68 -7.63
CA LEU A 22 4.30 -8.73 -6.18
C LEU A 22 2.95 -9.04 -5.52
N ARG A 23 3.02 -9.77 -4.40
CA ARG A 23 1.89 -9.90 -3.47
C ARG A 23 1.86 -8.65 -2.58
N PHE A 24 0.66 -8.11 -2.36
CA PHE A 24 0.48 -6.99 -1.45
C PHE A 24 1.01 -7.33 -0.06
N ASN A 25 1.68 -6.37 0.57
CA ASN A 25 2.31 -6.48 1.89
C ASN A 25 3.45 -7.52 2.01
N ALA A 26 3.90 -8.13 0.91
CA ALA A 26 5.07 -9.00 0.93
C ALA A 26 6.35 -8.18 1.20
N PRO A 27 7.25 -8.62 2.10
CA PRO A 27 8.50 -7.92 2.41
C PRO A 27 9.58 -8.08 1.34
N ARG A 28 9.51 -9.15 0.55
CA ARG A 28 10.47 -9.49 -0.51
C ARG A 28 9.73 -9.95 -1.77
N CYS A 29 10.35 -9.73 -2.92
CA CYS A 29 9.89 -10.28 -4.19
C CYS A 29 9.97 -11.82 -4.14
N GLY A 30 8.95 -12.51 -4.64
CA GLY A 30 8.92 -13.99 -4.64
C GLY A 30 9.82 -14.67 -5.67
N ASP A 31 10.48 -13.90 -6.53
CA ASP A 31 11.30 -14.38 -7.64
C ASP A 31 12.76 -13.98 -7.45
N CYS A 32 13.07 -12.68 -7.51
CA CYS A 32 14.45 -12.19 -7.31
C CYS A 32 14.82 -11.88 -5.85
N TYR A 33 13.94 -12.13 -4.89
CA TYR A 33 14.14 -11.89 -3.44
C TYR A 33 14.58 -10.46 -3.04
N THR A 34 14.43 -9.50 -3.96
CA THR A 34 14.74 -8.10 -3.67
C THR A 34 13.70 -7.49 -2.72
N LYS A 35 14.07 -6.39 -2.05
CA LYS A 35 13.16 -5.66 -1.16
C LYS A 35 12.02 -5.06 -1.99
N THR A 36 10.79 -5.26 -1.53
CA THR A 36 9.61 -4.67 -2.19
C THR A 36 9.57 -3.16 -1.95
N PRO A 37 8.95 -2.41 -2.87
CA PRO A 37 8.84 -0.96 -2.73
C PRO A 37 7.88 -0.59 -1.58
N ILE A 38 8.11 0.58 -0.96
CA ILE A 38 7.36 1.04 0.22
C ILE A 38 5.84 1.10 0.01
N TYR A 39 5.37 1.46 -1.18
CA TYR A 39 3.95 1.53 -1.52
C TYR A 39 3.26 0.16 -1.61
N ASN A 40 4.02 -0.95 -1.60
CA ASN A 40 3.47 -2.30 -1.50
C ASN A 40 3.05 -2.65 -0.05
N HIS A 41 3.46 -1.85 0.94
CA HIS A 41 3.18 -2.11 2.35
C HIS A 41 1.96 -1.33 2.84
N SER A 42 1.10 -1.98 3.62
CA SER A 42 -0.09 -1.32 4.21
C SER A 42 0.28 -0.17 5.15
N ALA A 43 1.41 -0.29 5.85
CA ALA A 43 1.91 0.75 6.76
C ALA A 43 2.15 2.09 6.04
N PHE A 44 2.62 2.06 4.79
CA PHE A 44 2.80 3.28 3.99
C PHE A 44 1.47 4.00 3.76
N TRP A 45 0.43 3.26 3.38
CA TRP A 45 -0.90 3.82 3.15
C TRP A 45 -1.55 4.32 4.44
N TRP A 46 -1.40 3.59 5.54
CA TRP A 46 -1.87 4.06 6.85
C TRP A 46 -1.15 5.33 7.31
N SER A 47 0.17 5.42 7.12
CA SER A 47 0.91 6.64 7.45
C SER A 47 0.46 7.85 6.63
N LEU A 48 0.17 7.67 5.33
CA LEU A 48 -0.35 8.72 4.47
C LEU A 48 -1.75 9.17 4.90
N LEU A 49 -2.63 8.23 5.24
CA LEU A 49 -3.97 8.55 5.72
C LEU A 49 -3.91 9.35 7.02
N VAL A 50 -3.14 8.88 8.01
CA VAL A 50 -2.97 9.57 9.30
C VAL A 50 -2.39 10.96 9.10
N ALA A 51 -1.33 11.10 8.29
CA ALA A 51 -0.75 12.40 7.97
C ALA A 51 -1.76 13.34 7.27
N GLY A 52 -2.58 12.81 6.37
CA GLY A 52 -3.67 13.55 5.72
C GLY A 52 -4.71 14.08 6.70
N PHE A 53 -5.14 13.26 7.66
CA PHE A 53 -6.09 13.71 8.69
C PHE A 53 -5.48 14.74 9.64
N ILE A 54 -4.22 14.57 10.05
CA ILE A 54 -3.53 15.53 10.92
C ILE A 54 -3.39 16.88 10.21
N THR A 55 -2.96 16.88 8.95
CA THR A 55 -2.81 18.12 8.16
C THR A 55 -4.15 18.82 7.96
N LEU A 56 -5.22 18.09 7.61
CA LEU A 56 -6.56 18.66 7.49
C LEU A 56 -7.10 19.20 8.82
N GLY A 57 -6.87 18.48 9.93
CA GLY A 57 -7.27 18.92 11.27
C GLY A 57 -6.54 20.19 11.71
N LEU A 58 -5.22 20.27 11.47
CA LEU A 58 -4.43 21.46 11.76
C LEU A 58 -4.86 22.66 10.91
N VAL A 59 -5.09 22.45 9.61
CA VAL A 59 -5.59 23.52 8.72
C VAL A 59 -6.97 23.99 9.20
N GLY A 60 -7.89 23.08 9.49
CA GLY A 60 -9.20 23.41 10.03
C GLY A 60 -9.12 24.23 11.32
N LEU A 61 -8.25 23.84 12.26
CA LEU A 61 -8.01 24.57 13.51
C LEU A 61 -7.48 25.99 13.23
N LEU A 62 -6.50 26.12 12.34
CA LEU A 62 -5.93 27.43 11.97
C LEU A 62 -6.93 28.33 11.26
N THR A 63 -7.87 27.79 10.50
CA THR A 63 -8.91 28.58 9.82
C THR A 63 -10.09 28.98 10.72
N LEU A 64 -10.24 28.34 11.88
CA LEU A 64 -11.33 28.60 12.83
C LEU A 64 -10.94 29.56 13.97
N VAL A 65 -9.65 29.89 14.10
CA VAL A 65 -9.09 30.86 15.05
C VAL A 65 -8.88 32.20 14.36
#